data_AF-A0A519C4C2-F1
#
_entry.id   AF-A0A519C4C2-F1
#
_cell.length_a   1.000
_cell.length_b   1.000
_cell.length_c   1.000
_cell.angle_alpha   90.00
_cell.angle_beta   90.00
_cell.angle_gamma   90.00
#
_symmetry.space_group_name_H-M   'P 1'
#
loop_
_entity.id
_entity.type
_entity.pdbx_description
1 polymer ?
#
loop_
_entity_poly.entity_id
_entity_poly.type
_entity_poly.pdbx_seq_one_letter_code
_entity_poly.pdbx_strand_id
1 'polypeptide(L)'
;MMITHQFVPDDNIQSEIVKGREDLYDSIPWLANHGEEIAVHSYHRNWPCNRAPQGAELPRDIGVEGIRLVGDGVKGHGWMMVEGVASSVDPAVKEVSRLMNSGRLT
;
A
#
# COMPACT_ATOMS: atom_id res chain seq x y z
N MET A 1 -18.03 11.01 9.58
CA MET A 1 -17.59 10.26 8.38
C MET A 1 -16.88 9.00 8.86
N MET A 2 -17.33 7.83 8.41
CA MET A 2 -16.74 6.53 8.77
C MET A 2 -16.08 5.95 7.52
N ILE A 3 -14.85 5.45 7.66
CA ILE A 3 -14.15 4.71 6.62
C ILE A 3 -13.85 3.33 7.21
N THR A 4 -14.19 2.29 6.45
CA THR A 4 -13.99 0.91 6.85
C THR A 4 -13.11 0.22 5.81
N HIS A 5 -12.31 -0.73 6.27
CA HIS A 5 -11.40 -1.50 5.42
C HIS A 5 -11.74 -2.97 5.58
N GLN A 6 -12.14 -3.60 4.48
CA GLN A 6 -12.44 -5.02 4.42
C GLN A 6 -11.29 -5.74 3.72
N PHE A 7 -10.95 -6.91 4.25
CA PHE A 7 -10.04 -7.82 3.56
C PHE A 7 -10.76 -8.43 2.35
N VAL A 8 -10.03 -8.58 1.23
CA VAL A 8 -10.57 -9.10 -0.04
C VAL A 8 -9.87 -10.44 -0.33
N PRO A 9 -10.41 -11.58 0.16
CA PRO A 9 -9.82 -12.91 -0.04
C PRO A 9 -10.08 -13.50 -1.44
N ASP A 10 -11.14 -13.08 -2.12
CA ASP A 10 -11.57 -13.62 -3.41
C ASP A 10 -11.43 -12.58 -4.52
N ASP A 11 -11.14 -13.03 -5.75
CA ASP A 11 -11.01 -12.17 -6.92
C ASP A 11 -12.37 -11.64 -7.44
N ASN A 12 -13.50 -12.20 -6.97
CA ASN A 12 -14.83 -11.71 -7.27
C ASN A 12 -15.19 -10.50 -6.40
N ILE A 13 -14.74 -9.32 -6.83
CA ILE A 13 -14.91 -8.05 -6.12
C ILE A 13 -16.37 -7.74 -5.76
N GLN A 14 -17.34 -8.04 -6.63
CA GLN A 14 -18.74 -7.75 -6.34
C GLN A 14 -19.28 -8.60 -5.18
N SER A 15 -18.88 -9.88 -5.13
CA SER A 15 -19.19 -10.75 -3.99
C SER A 15 -18.57 -10.20 -2.71
N GLU A 16 -17.30 -9.78 -2.73
CA GLU A 16 -16.62 -9.29 -1.54
C GLU A 16 -17.18 -7.95 -1.04
N ILE A 17 -17.66 -7.07 -1.94
CA ILE A 17 -18.38 -5.85 -1.55
C ILE A 17 -19.69 -6.20 -0.82
N VAL A 18 -20.45 -7.18 -1.30
CA VAL A 18 -21.70 -7.60 -0.64
C VAL A 18 -21.42 -8.15 0.75
N LYS A 19 -20.46 -9.08 0.87
CA LYS A 19 -20.06 -9.65 2.18
C LYS A 19 -19.56 -8.56 3.13
N GLY A 20 -18.75 -7.62 2.64
CA GLY A 20 -18.28 -6.50 3.43
C GLY A 20 -19.40 -5.60 3.94
N ARG A 21 -20.47 -5.40 3.16
CA ARG A 21 -21.67 -4.67 3.61
C ARG A 21 -22.44 -5.46 4.66
N GLU A 22 -22.64 -6.77 4.45
CA GLU A 22 -23.28 -7.65 5.42
C GLU A 22 -22.54 -7.59 6.76
N ASP A 23 -21.22 -7.77 6.76
CA ASP A 23 -20.37 -7.67 7.95
C ASP A 23 -20.52 -6.31 8.66
N LEU A 24 -20.62 -5.21 7.89
CA LEU A 24 -20.80 -3.87 8.44
C LEU A 24 -22.17 -3.67 9.09
N TYR A 25 -23.24 -4.12 8.45
CA TYR A 25 -24.60 -3.98 9.01
C TYR A 25 -24.83 -4.93 10.18
N ASP A 26 -24.20 -6.10 10.19
CA ASP A 26 -24.24 -7.02 11.34
C ASP A 26 -23.44 -6.47 12.53
N SER A 27 -22.25 -5.91 12.28
CA SER A 27 -21.38 -5.36 13.31
C SER A 27 -21.84 -4.00 13.82
N ILE A 28 -22.49 -3.21 12.97
CA ILE A 28 -22.90 -1.83 13.26
C ILE A 28 -24.36 -1.61 12.77
N PRO A 29 -25.36 -2.22 13.43
CA PRO A 29 -26.74 -2.27 12.91
C PRO A 29 -27.42 -0.91 12.73
N TRP A 30 -27.02 0.10 13.51
CA TRP A 30 -27.59 1.44 13.41
C TRP A 30 -27.24 2.14 12.08
N LEU A 31 -26.22 1.67 11.34
CA LEU A 31 -25.92 2.18 9.99
C LEU A 31 -27.07 1.97 9.01
N ALA A 32 -27.89 0.93 9.18
CA ALA A 32 -29.03 0.68 8.30
C ALA A 32 -30.06 1.82 8.33
N ASN A 33 -30.16 2.53 9.45
CA ASN A 33 -31.15 3.60 9.65
C ASN A 33 -30.55 5.01 9.61
N HIS A 34 -29.23 5.14 9.80
CA HIS A 34 -28.58 6.45 9.97
C HIS A 34 -27.31 6.63 9.12
N GLY A 35 -26.85 5.58 8.45
CA GLY A 35 -25.71 5.62 7.56
C GLY A 35 -26.14 5.85 6.11
N GLU A 36 -25.32 6.58 5.37
CA GLU A 36 -25.41 6.69 3.92
C GLU A 36 -24.08 6.22 3.33
N GLU A 37 -24.11 5.22 2.46
CA GLU A 37 -22.92 4.78 1.74
C GLU A 37 -22.61 5.78 0.62
N ILE A 38 -21.51 6.52 0.79
CA ILE A 38 -21.09 7.54 -0.19
C ILE A 38 -20.34 6.90 -1.37
N ALA A 39 -19.44 5.96 -1.09
CA ALA A 39 -18.63 5.31 -2.10
C ALA A 39 -18.05 3.98 -1.60
N VAL A 40 -17.80 3.07 -2.54
CA VAL A 40 -17.03 1.84 -2.34
C VAL A 40 -15.85 1.86 -3.31
N HIS A 41 -14.65 1.67 -2.79
CA HIS A 41 -13.42 1.59 -3.58
C HIS A 41 -12.73 0.25 -3.33
N SER A 42 -12.31 -0.41 -4.41
CA SER A 42 -11.62 -1.70 -4.35
C SER A 42 -10.22 -1.57 -4.92
N TYR A 43 -9.23 -2.08 -4.19
CA TYR A 43 -7.82 -2.05 -4.56
C TYR A 43 -7.31 -3.48 -4.67
N HIS A 44 -7.02 -3.95 -5.89
CA HIS A 44 -6.60 -5.32 -6.14
C HIS A 44 -5.68 -5.43 -7.36
N ARG A 45 -4.92 -6.53 -7.45
CA ARG A 45 -4.04 -6.89 -8.56
C ARG A 45 -3.06 -5.77 -8.94
N ASN A 46 -3.28 -5.10 -10.07
CA ASN A 46 -2.40 -4.07 -10.61
C ASN A 46 -2.49 -2.72 -9.86
N TRP A 47 -3.53 -2.55 -9.03
CA TRP A 47 -3.70 -1.39 -8.17
C TRP A 47 -4.02 -1.82 -6.73
N PRO A 48 -3.08 -2.50 -6.05
CA PRO A 48 -3.28 -3.04 -4.71
C PRO A 48 -3.15 -1.94 -3.65
N CYS A 49 -3.57 -2.26 -2.41
CA CYS A 49 -3.35 -1.39 -1.26
C CYS A 49 -1.85 -1.21 -0.94
N ASN A 50 -1.07 -2.29 -1.03
CA ASN A 50 0.38 -2.27 -1.05
C ASN A 50 0.89 -3.28 -2.08
N ARG A 51 1.91 -2.92 -2.88
CA ARG A 51 2.58 -3.84 -3.81
C ARG A 51 3.33 -4.99 -3.12
N ALA A 52 3.86 -4.76 -1.92
CA ALA A 52 4.44 -5.81 -1.08
C ALA A 52 3.70 -5.86 0.27
N PRO A 53 3.37 -7.06 0.78
CA PRO A 53 2.78 -7.22 2.10
C PRO A 53 3.66 -6.61 3.19
N GLN A 54 3.03 -6.13 4.26
CA GLN A 54 3.75 -5.65 5.43
C GLN A 54 4.59 -6.78 6.04
N GLY A 55 5.88 -6.53 6.27
CA GLY A 55 6.83 -7.51 6.78
C GLY A 55 7.45 -8.41 5.71
N ALA A 56 7.07 -8.26 4.44
CA ALA A 56 7.64 -8.99 3.29
C ALA A 56 8.16 -8.01 2.23
N GLU A 57 8.80 -6.93 2.67
CA GLU A 57 9.27 -5.87 1.78
C GLU A 57 10.33 -6.37 0.80
N LEU A 58 10.25 -5.94 -0.46
CA LEU A 58 11.23 -6.28 -1.50
C LEU A 58 12.52 -5.48 -1.30
N PRO A 59 13.67 -5.98 -1.81
CA PRO A 59 14.91 -5.24 -1.76
C PRO A 59 14.83 -3.97 -2.62
N ARG A 60 15.36 -2.88 -2.05
CA ARG A 60 15.47 -1.59 -2.74
C ARG A 60 16.53 -1.59 -3.85
N ASP A 61 17.63 -2.26 -3.60
CA ASP A 61 18.73 -2.42 -4.54
C ASP A 61 18.46 -3.63 -5.43
N ILE A 62 18.46 -3.39 -6.73
CA ILE A 62 18.25 -4.41 -7.77
C ILE A 62 19.54 -4.81 -8.47
N GLY A 63 20.70 -4.37 -7.96
CA GLY A 63 22.01 -4.66 -8.54
C GLY A 63 22.36 -3.81 -9.76
N VAL A 64 21.58 -2.76 -10.05
CA VAL A 64 21.87 -1.81 -11.12
C VAL A 64 22.36 -0.50 -10.51
N GLU A 65 23.55 -0.07 -10.94
CA GLU A 65 24.17 1.14 -10.43
C GLU A 65 23.31 2.38 -10.79
N GLY A 66 23.12 3.27 -9.81
CA GLY A 66 22.31 4.47 -9.98
C GLY A 66 20.79 4.26 -10.00
N ILE A 67 20.32 3.02 -9.89
CA ILE A 67 18.87 2.72 -9.82
C ILE A 67 18.51 2.22 -8.43
N ARG A 68 17.58 2.90 -7.77
CA ARG A 68 16.99 2.47 -6.50
C ARG A 68 15.48 2.51 -6.60
N LEU A 69 14.84 1.43 -6.16
CA LEU A 69 13.38 1.39 -6.08
C LEU A 69 12.90 2.27 -4.91
N VAL A 70 11.71 2.85 -5.05
CA VAL A 70 11.01 3.54 -3.96
C VAL A 70 9.52 3.18 -4.04
N GLY A 71 8.78 3.39 -2.96
CA GLY A 71 7.34 3.11 -2.93
C GLY A 71 6.95 1.99 -1.98
N ASP A 72 5.69 1.58 -2.10
CA ASP A 72 5.03 0.63 -1.20
C ASP A 72 5.50 -0.82 -1.33
N GLY A 73 6.22 -1.15 -2.40
CA GLY A 73 6.86 -2.45 -2.60
C GLY A 73 8.18 -2.64 -1.84
N VAL A 74 8.87 -1.55 -1.50
CA VAL A 74 10.23 -1.55 -0.92
C VAL A 74 10.30 -0.69 0.34
N LYS A 75 9.21 -0.69 1.11
CA LYS A 75 9.08 0.10 2.33
C LYS A 75 10.20 -0.22 3.32
N GLY A 76 10.55 0.73 4.19
CA GLY A 76 11.39 0.43 5.34
C GLY A 76 10.69 -0.59 6.26
N HIS A 77 11.42 -1.60 6.70
CA HIS A 77 10.87 -2.64 7.58
C HIS A 77 10.31 -2.04 8.88
N GLY A 78 9.14 -2.52 9.29
CA GLY A 78 8.44 -2.04 10.50
C GLY A 78 7.65 -0.74 10.32
N TRP A 79 7.79 -0.04 9.19
CA TRP A 79 7.02 1.16 8.90
C TRP A 79 5.70 0.84 8.21
N MET A 80 4.63 1.52 8.61
CA MET A 80 3.29 1.28 8.07
C MET A 80 2.98 2.20 6.89
N MET A 81 2.39 1.63 5.83
CA MET A 81 1.75 2.37 4.74
C MET A 81 2.64 3.49 4.18
N VAL A 82 2.15 4.73 4.16
CA VAL A 82 2.84 5.90 3.59
C VAL A 82 4.12 6.28 4.34
N GLU A 83 4.21 6.01 5.65
CA GLU A 83 5.46 6.22 6.39
C GLU A 83 6.54 5.25 5.93
N GLY A 84 6.14 4.03 5.57
CA GLY A 84 7.04 3.06 4.95
C GLY A 84 7.47 3.45 3.54
N VAL A 85 6.57 4.07 2.78
CA VAL A 85 6.93 4.66 1.47
C VAL A 85 7.98 5.76 1.68
N ALA A 86 7.72 6.71 2.56
CA ALA A 86 8.62 7.84 2.83
C ALA A 86 9.99 7.38 3.34
N SER A 87 10.03 6.36 4.20
CA SER A 87 11.29 5.83 4.75
C SER A 87 12.21 5.22 3.68
N SER A 88 11.67 4.79 2.53
CA SER A 88 12.48 4.29 1.42
C SER A 88 13.17 5.39 0.60
N VAL A 89 12.63 6.62 0.61
CA VAL A 89 13.01 7.70 -0.33
C VAL A 89 14.35 8.35 0.04
N ASP A 90 14.49 8.86 1.26
CA ASP A 90 15.70 9.58 1.69
C ASP A 90 16.99 8.75 1.50
N PRO A 91 17.06 7.48 1.95
CA PRO A 91 18.27 6.71 1.75
C PRO A 91 18.49 6.29 0.29
N ALA A 92 17.44 6.20 -0.55
CA ALA A 92 17.60 6.00 -1.99
C ALA A 92 18.28 7.22 -2.65
N VAL A 93 17.79 8.43 -2.36
CA VAL A 93 18.32 9.69 -2.90
C VAL A 93 19.76 9.90 -2.46
N LYS A 94 20.08 9.69 -1.17
CA LYS A 94 21.45 9.82 -0.64
C LYS A 94 22.43 8.87 -1.31
N GLU A 95 22.01 7.64 -1.59
CA GLU A 95 22.86 6.65 -2.23
C GLU A 95 23.15 6.99 -3.69
N VAL A 96 22.13 7.32 -4.48
CA VAL A 96 22.29 7.74 -5.88
C VAL A 96 23.14 9.01 -5.98
N SER A 97 22.88 10.00 -5.13
CA SER A 97 23.64 11.26 -5.10
C SER A 97 25.12 11.02 -4.78
N ARG A 98 25.42 10.07 -3.88
CA ARG A 98 26.81 9.70 -3.57
C ARG A 98 27.51 9.07 -4.77
N LEU A 99 26.83 8.21 -5.52
CA LEU A 99 27.39 7.57 -6.71
C LEU A 99 27.67 8.60 -7.81
N MET A 100 26.76 9.55 -8.04
CA MET A 100 26.96 10.68 -8.97
C MET A 100 28.18 11.51 -8.57
N ASN A 101 28.28 11.90 -7.30
CA ASN A 101 29.40 12.70 -6.80
C ASN A 101 30.74 11.96 -6.84
N SER A 102 30.73 10.61 -6.85
CA SER A 102 31.94 9.79 -6.97
C SER A 102 32.41 9.58 -8.41
N GLY A 103 31.68 10.10 -9.42
CA GLY A 103 32.00 9.89 -10.83
C GLY A 103 31.74 8.47 -11.35
N ARG A 104 30.96 7.67 -10.60
CA ARG A 104 30.57 6.32 -11.02
C ARG A 104 29.29 6.29 -11.89
N LEU A 105 28.53 7.37 -11.87
CA LEU A 105 27.38 7.61 -12.73
C LEU A 105 27.70 8.80 -13.64
N THR A 106 28.53 8.58 -14.66
CA THR A 106 28.89 9.58 -15.69
C THR A 106 28.45 9.11 -17.06
#